data_AF-A0A957BAM4-F1
#
_entry.id   AF-A0A957BAM4-F1
#
_cell.length_a   1.000
_cell.length_b   1.000
_cell.length_c   1.000
_cell.angle_alpha   90.00
_cell.angle_beta   90.00
_cell.angle_gamma   90.00
#
_symmetry.space_group_name_H-M   'P 1'
#
loop_
_entity.id
_entity.type
_entity.pdbx_description
1 polymer ?
#
loop_
_entity_poly.entity_id
_entity_poly.type
_entity_poly.pdbx_seq_one_letter_code
_entity_poly.pdbx_strand_id
1 'polypeptide(L)'
;MQQNYDAETVIRSPQYERPRFGWDAWLGVVGYIAEQHSPDALLRVSLSADAARSLKWNASVRWGPYRETVKNQPALGSALSELWHEVEDNHRIFWSHQDAVRRPIPYRADSWLDDRSAAALQSLINIGHRLFADDWQIVIVYQPSELSYARVQTRILAADYAVYRGGRGATLRESCQTLYHNAIDLFTAHIQRISEHIAYEGIQ
;
A
#
# COMPACT_ATOMS: atom_id res chain seq x y z
N MET A 1 -29.46 -16.97 -52.46
CA MET A 1 -28.52 -17.94 -51.86
C MET A 1 -27.13 -17.37 -52.04
N GLN A 2 -26.25 -17.18 -51.06
CA GLN A 2 -26.29 -17.15 -49.60
C GLN A 2 -24.98 -16.41 -49.26
N GLN A 3 -25.04 -15.32 -48.48
CA GLN A 3 -23.84 -14.58 -48.07
C GLN A 3 -23.07 -15.45 -47.06
N ASN A 4 -21.90 -15.97 -47.44
CA ASN A 4 -20.94 -16.55 -46.49
C ASN A 4 -20.27 -15.39 -45.75
N TYR A 5 -20.83 -15.05 -44.60
CA TYR A 5 -20.12 -14.32 -43.55
C TYR A 5 -19.26 -15.33 -42.78
N ASP A 6 -18.03 -15.58 -43.24
CA ASP A 6 -16.99 -16.13 -42.38
C ASP A 6 -16.48 -15.00 -41.48
N ALA A 7 -17.24 -14.71 -40.42
CA ALA A 7 -16.74 -13.93 -39.31
C ALA A 7 -15.78 -14.81 -38.52
N GLU A 8 -14.49 -14.80 -38.89
CA GLU A 8 -13.42 -15.25 -38.02
C GLU A 8 -13.62 -14.55 -36.67
N THR A 9 -14.12 -15.31 -35.69
CA THR A 9 -14.21 -14.84 -34.32
C THR A 9 -12.77 -14.84 -33.81
N VAL A 10 -12.05 -13.75 -34.07
CA VAL A 10 -10.72 -13.55 -33.52
C VAL A 10 -10.91 -13.43 -32.01
N ILE A 11 -10.72 -14.55 -31.30
CA ILE A 11 -10.61 -14.58 -29.84
C ILE A 11 -9.34 -13.80 -29.51
N ARG A 12 -9.46 -12.47 -29.43
CA ARG A 12 -8.40 -11.64 -28.85
C ARG A 12 -8.33 -12.05 -27.39
N SER A 13 -7.31 -12.82 -27.04
CA SER A 13 -6.98 -13.03 -25.63
C SER A 13 -6.84 -11.65 -25.00
N PRO A 14 -7.53 -11.36 -23.88
CA PRO A 14 -7.44 -10.05 -23.25
C PRO A 14 -5.98 -9.77 -22.96
N GLN A 15 -5.38 -8.82 -23.69
CA GLN A 15 -4.04 -8.35 -23.39
C GLN A 15 -4.15 -7.66 -22.05
N TYR A 16 -3.49 -8.20 -21.03
CA TYR A 16 -3.42 -7.55 -19.73
C TYR A 16 -2.67 -6.24 -19.91
N GLU A 17 -3.41 -5.12 -19.90
CA GLU A 17 -2.81 -3.81 -19.96
C GLU A 17 -2.09 -3.58 -18.63
N ARG A 18 -0.80 -3.26 -18.74
CA ARG A 18 0.03 -3.03 -17.57
C ARG A 18 -0.47 -1.81 -16.81
N PRO A 19 -0.72 -1.90 -15.49
CA PRO A 19 -1.18 -0.76 -14.72
C PRO A 19 -0.20 0.40 -14.80
N ARG A 20 -0.74 1.63 -14.81
CA ARG A 20 0.07 2.85 -14.88
C ARG A 20 0.99 3.03 -13.67
N PHE A 21 0.58 2.55 -12.50
CA PHE A 21 1.30 2.74 -11.24
C PHE A 21 1.78 1.42 -10.66
N GLY A 22 2.96 1.44 -10.04
CA GLY A 22 3.60 0.24 -9.46
C GLY A 22 2.80 -0.38 -8.31
N TRP A 23 2.11 0.44 -7.51
CA TRP A 23 1.19 -0.07 -6.48
C TRP A 23 0.08 -0.93 -7.08
N ASP A 24 -0.59 -0.45 -8.12
CA ASP A 24 -1.68 -1.18 -8.78
C ASP A 24 -1.19 -2.47 -9.45
N ALA A 25 0.03 -2.45 -9.98
CA ALA A 25 0.68 -3.65 -10.50
C ALA A 25 0.90 -4.70 -9.41
N TRP A 26 1.37 -4.29 -8.22
CA TRP A 26 1.47 -5.16 -7.06
C TRP A 26 0.11 -5.72 -6.62
N LEU A 27 -0.94 -4.90 -6.64
CA LEU A 27 -2.30 -5.39 -6.35
C LEU A 27 -2.71 -6.49 -7.33
N GLY A 28 -2.44 -6.29 -8.62
CA GLY A 28 -2.71 -7.27 -9.67
C GLY A 28 -1.92 -8.57 -9.51
N VAL A 29 -0.65 -8.49 -9.10
CA VAL A 29 0.19 -9.66 -8.80
C VAL A 29 -0.35 -10.43 -7.61
N VAL A 30 -0.65 -9.76 -6.51
CA VAL A 30 -1.17 -10.41 -5.30
C VAL A 30 -2.55 -11.01 -5.55
N GLY A 31 -3.39 -10.36 -6.37
CA GLY A 31 -4.64 -10.92 -6.88
C GLY A 31 -4.41 -12.21 -7.67
N TYR A 32 -3.44 -12.22 -8.59
CA TYR A 32 -3.07 -13.43 -9.33
C TYR A 32 -2.57 -14.55 -8.40
N ILE A 33 -1.72 -14.22 -7.41
CA ILE A 33 -1.28 -15.20 -6.40
C ILE A 33 -2.49 -15.76 -5.63
N ALA A 34 -3.46 -14.91 -5.28
CA ALA A 34 -4.66 -15.34 -4.58
C ALA A 34 -5.51 -16.32 -5.40
N GLU A 35 -5.66 -16.05 -6.69
CA GLU A 35 -6.46 -16.87 -7.61
C GLU A 35 -5.78 -18.19 -7.97
N GLN A 36 -4.46 -18.16 -8.22
CA GLN A 36 -3.74 -19.29 -8.79
C GLN A 36 -2.98 -20.13 -7.77
N HIS A 37 -2.59 -19.56 -6.62
CA HIS A 37 -1.73 -20.23 -5.64
C HIS A 37 -2.39 -20.40 -4.27
N SER A 38 -2.82 -19.30 -3.64
CA SER A 38 -3.39 -19.37 -2.29
C SER A 38 -4.25 -18.17 -1.92
N PRO A 39 -5.52 -18.37 -1.49
CA PRO A 39 -6.46 -17.28 -1.20
C PRO A 39 -6.07 -16.39 0.00
N ASP A 40 -5.06 -16.79 0.76
CA ASP A 40 -4.50 -16.01 1.88
C ASP A 40 -3.39 -15.01 1.45
N ALA A 41 -3.17 -14.87 0.14
CA ALA A 41 -2.17 -13.97 -0.41
C ALA A 41 -2.36 -12.54 0.11
N LEU A 42 -1.28 -11.94 0.61
CA LEU A 42 -1.34 -10.65 1.28
C LEU A 42 -0.04 -9.88 1.05
N LEU A 43 -0.18 -8.60 0.71
CA LEU A 43 0.91 -7.63 0.67
C LEU A 43 0.79 -6.71 1.88
N ARG A 44 1.87 -6.57 2.63
CA ARG A 44 2.01 -5.63 3.74
C ARG A 44 3.15 -4.69 3.46
N VAL A 45 2.87 -3.40 3.54
CA VAL A 45 3.86 -2.33 3.51
C VAL A 45 3.78 -1.59 4.83
N SER A 46 4.93 -1.22 5.39
CA SER A 46 4.97 -0.40 6.60
C SER A 46 6.03 0.69 6.47
N LEU A 47 5.73 1.81 7.09
CA LEU A 47 6.58 2.97 7.19
C LEU A 47 6.77 3.30 8.65
N SER A 48 8.01 3.46 9.10
CA SER A 48 8.35 3.94 10.42
C SER A 48 9.30 5.12 10.32
N ALA A 49 9.21 6.06 11.27
CA ALA A 49 10.26 7.03 11.51
C ALA A 49 11.31 6.41 12.45
N ASP A 50 12.59 6.72 12.24
CA ASP A 50 13.64 6.47 13.23
C ASP A 50 13.91 7.72 14.07
N ALA A 51 14.75 7.59 15.11
CA ALA A 51 15.16 8.69 15.98
C ALA A 51 15.91 9.82 15.24
N ALA A 52 16.35 9.60 14.00
CA ALA A 52 16.95 10.61 13.14
C ALA A 52 15.92 11.24 12.19
N ARG A 53 14.62 10.98 12.39
CA ARG A 53 13.49 11.38 11.52
C ARG A 53 13.62 10.87 10.09
N SER A 54 14.43 9.85 9.87
CA SER A 54 14.56 9.20 8.58
C SER A 54 13.43 8.19 8.42
N LEU A 55 12.77 8.22 7.26
CA LEU A 55 11.68 7.32 6.93
C LEU A 55 12.25 5.98 6.45
N LYS A 56 11.79 4.89 7.06
CA LYS A 56 12.15 3.52 6.69
C LYS A 56 10.93 2.77 6.19
N TRP A 57 11.01 2.30 4.95
CA TRP A 57 10.01 1.45 4.33
C TRP A 57 10.37 -0.02 4.50
N ASN A 58 9.40 -0.82 4.89
CA ASN A 58 9.49 -2.28 4.90
C ASN A 58 8.31 -2.83 4.10
N ALA A 59 8.54 -3.89 3.34
CA ALA A 59 7.49 -4.54 2.57
C ALA A 59 7.60 -6.06 2.74
N SER A 60 6.47 -6.75 2.74
CA SER A 60 6.42 -8.21 2.79
C SER A 60 5.22 -8.71 2.01
N VAL A 61 5.40 -9.80 1.28
CA VAL A 61 4.30 -10.54 0.66
C VAL A 61 4.28 -11.96 1.25
N ARG A 62 3.08 -12.49 1.47
CA ARG A 62 2.89 -13.86 1.97
C ARG A 62 1.80 -14.57 1.17
N TRP A 63 1.92 -15.88 1.01
CA TRP A 63 0.89 -16.76 0.47
C TRP A 63 1.20 -18.20 0.90
N GLY A 64 0.24 -18.89 1.50
CA GLY A 64 0.42 -20.22 2.08
C GLY A 64 1.61 -20.24 3.07
N PRO A 65 2.60 -21.14 2.89
CA PRO A 65 3.79 -21.20 3.76
C PRO A 65 4.87 -20.17 3.40
N TYR A 66 4.73 -19.45 2.27
CA TYR A 66 5.77 -18.58 1.73
C TYR A 66 5.64 -17.16 2.27
N ARG A 67 6.80 -16.55 2.56
CA ARG A 67 6.87 -15.18 3.04
C ARG A 67 8.19 -14.54 2.65
N GLU A 68 8.09 -13.52 1.81
CA GLU A 68 9.23 -12.66 1.48
C GLU A 68 9.12 -11.33 2.22
N THR A 69 10.26 -10.77 2.62
CA THR A 69 10.31 -9.54 3.42
C THR A 69 11.57 -8.76 3.13
N VAL A 70 11.40 -7.47 2.84
CA VAL A 70 12.48 -6.49 2.72
C VAL A 70 12.32 -5.40 3.78
N LYS A 71 13.44 -4.86 4.25
CA LYS A 71 13.45 -3.91 5.37
C LYS A 71 14.33 -2.69 5.10
N ASN A 72 14.06 -1.61 5.82
CA ASN A 72 14.88 -0.40 5.90
C ASN A 72 15.15 0.30 4.56
N GLN A 73 14.18 0.24 3.65
CA GLN A 73 14.28 0.82 2.31
C GLN A 73 14.00 2.33 2.36
N PRO A 74 14.67 3.15 1.52
CA PRO A 74 14.59 4.60 1.60
C PRO A 74 13.28 5.16 1.04
N ALA A 75 12.60 4.41 0.17
CA ALA A 75 11.37 4.82 -0.48
C ALA A 75 10.42 3.63 -0.67
N LEU A 76 9.12 3.93 -0.81
CA LEU A 76 8.09 2.94 -1.13
C LEU A 76 8.46 2.14 -2.38
N GLY A 77 8.87 2.83 -3.45
CA GLY A 77 9.24 2.19 -4.70
C GLY A 77 10.45 1.27 -4.58
N SER A 78 11.47 1.66 -3.81
CA SER A 78 12.62 0.79 -3.51
C SER A 78 12.19 -0.47 -2.75
N ALA A 79 11.30 -0.33 -1.76
CA ALA A 79 10.77 -1.47 -1.01
C ALA A 79 9.98 -2.43 -1.89
N LEU A 80 9.14 -1.92 -2.78
CA LEU A 80 8.32 -2.73 -3.65
C LEU A 80 9.11 -3.36 -4.82
N SER A 81 10.13 -2.69 -5.35
CA SER A 81 11.04 -3.30 -6.33
C SER A 81 11.86 -4.41 -5.72
N GLU A 82 12.50 -4.16 -4.56
CA GLU A 82 13.34 -5.14 -3.88
C GLU A 82 12.52 -6.37 -3.48
N LEU A 83 11.30 -6.14 -2.97
CA LEU A 83 10.40 -7.25 -2.64
C LEU A 83 10.07 -8.11 -3.86
N TRP A 84 9.98 -7.51 -5.06
CA TRP A 84 9.74 -8.30 -6.27
C TRP A 84 10.96 -9.13 -6.64
N HIS A 85 12.17 -8.58 -6.52
CA HIS A 85 13.40 -9.32 -6.77
C HIS A 85 13.50 -10.54 -5.85
N GLU A 86 13.26 -10.38 -4.55
CA GLU A 86 13.21 -11.51 -3.60
C GLU A 86 12.17 -12.57 -4.00
N VAL A 87 11.00 -12.13 -4.47
CA VAL A 87 9.96 -13.05 -4.92
C VAL A 87 10.36 -13.81 -6.19
N GLU A 88 10.93 -13.10 -7.18
CA GLU A 88 11.31 -13.68 -8.46
C GLU A 88 12.50 -14.64 -8.34
N ASP A 89 13.45 -14.33 -7.46
CA ASP A 89 14.63 -15.16 -7.21
C ASP A 89 14.28 -16.47 -6.50
N ASN A 90 13.27 -16.45 -5.62
CA ASN A 90 12.90 -17.61 -4.80
C ASN A 90 11.70 -18.40 -5.34
N HIS A 91 10.84 -17.80 -6.18
CA HIS A 91 9.54 -18.38 -6.54
C HIS A 91 9.17 -18.23 -8.01
N ARG A 92 8.59 -19.29 -8.56
CA ARG A 92 8.02 -19.29 -9.91
C ARG A 92 6.50 -19.08 -9.85
N ILE A 93 6.08 -17.82 -9.76
CA ILE A 93 4.67 -17.48 -9.57
C ILE A 93 3.86 -17.62 -10.86
N PHE A 94 4.38 -17.15 -11.99
CA PHE A 94 3.62 -17.14 -13.24
C PHE A 94 3.74 -18.48 -13.96
N TRP A 95 2.60 -19.07 -14.33
CA TRP A 95 2.56 -20.35 -15.06
C TRP A 95 2.86 -20.20 -16.54
N SER A 96 2.57 -19.03 -17.12
CA SER A 96 2.77 -18.76 -18.54
C SER A 96 3.57 -17.48 -18.77
N HIS A 97 4.15 -17.37 -19.97
CA HIS A 97 4.77 -16.12 -20.43
C HIS A 97 3.75 -14.99 -20.56
N GLN A 98 2.48 -15.32 -20.82
CA GLN A 98 1.40 -14.34 -20.88
C GLN A 98 1.10 -13.78 -19.48
N ASP A 99 1.17 -14.59 -18.43
CA ASP A 99 0.99 -14.13 -17.06
C ASP A 99 2.18 -13.28 -16.57
N ALA A 100 3.38 -13.58 -17.07
CA ALA A 100 4.59 -12.84 -16.71
C ALA A 100 4.56 -11.35 -17.09
N VAL A 101 3.63 -10.91 -17.95
CA VAL A 101 3.41 -9.48 -18.22
C VAL A 101 2.90 -8.71 -17.00
N ARG A 102 2.37 -9.43 -15.99
CA ARG A 102 1.86 -8.86 -14.73
C ARG A 102 2.96 -8.45 -13.75
N ARG A 103 4.23 -8.72 -14.06
CA ARG A 103 5.37 -8.33 -13.22
C ARG A 103 5.23 -6.88 -12.74
N PRO A 104 5.39 -6.59 -11.44
CA PRO A 104 5.18 -5.26 -10.89
C PRO A 104 6.42 -4.34 -11.08
N ILE A 105 7.32 -4.68 -12.01
CA ILE A 105 8.53 -3.93 -12.35
C ILE A 105 8.80 -3.97 -13.87
N PRO A 106 9.56 -3.00 -14.43
CA PRO A 106 10.11 -1.80 -13.80
C PRO A 106 9.13 -0.61 -13.79
N TYR A 107 9.07 0.15 -12.69
CA TYR A 107 8.39 1.44 -12.62
C TYR A 107 9.40 2.55 -12.28
N ARG A 108 9.18 3.75 -12.82
CA ARG A 108 9.97 4.94 -12.46
C ARG A 108 9.68 5.36 -11.02
N ALA A 109 10.61 6.08 -10.40
CA ALA A 109 10.49 6.51 -9.00
C ALA A 109 9.23 7.36 -8.71
N ASP A 110 8.75 8.11 -9.70
CA ASP A 110 7.55 8.94 -9.64
C ASP A 110 6.25 8.20 -10.02
N SER A 111 6.36 6.94 -10.45
CA SER A 111 5.26 6.18 -11.05
C SER A 111 4.79 5.04 -10.14
N TRP A 112 4.99 5.16 -8.82
CA TRP A 112 4.58 4.14 -7.85
C TRP A 112 3.16 4.33 -7.33
N LEU A 113 2.71 5.58 -7.21
CA LEU A 113 1.38 5.95 -6.75
C LEU A 113 0.81 7.02 -7.67
N ASP A 114 -0.52 7.04 -7.82
CA ASP A 114 -1.19 8.20 -8.40
C ASP A 114 -1.14 9.39 -7.43
N ASP A 115 -1.27 10.61 -7.98
CA ASP A 115 -1.17 11.86 -7.21
C ASP A 115 -2.11 11.90 -6.00
N ARG A 116 -3.32 11.33 -6.11
CA ARG A 116 -4.31 11.36 -5.03
C ARG A 116 -3.96 10.38 -3.92
N SER A 117 -3.51 9.18 -4.27
CA SER A 117 -3.01 8.21 -3.27
C SER A 117 -1.73 8.70 -2.60
N ALA A 118 -0.82 9.30 -3.35
CA ALA A 118 0.40 9.90 -2.82
C ALA A 118 0.09 11.04 -1.84
N ALA A 119 -0.81 11.96 -2.20
CA ALA A 119 -1.23 13.06 -1.33
C ALA A 119 -1.91 12.57 -0.04
N ALA A 120 -2.78 11.55 -0.14
CA ALA A 120 -3.46 10.98 1.03
C ALA A 120 -2.47 10.32 2.00
N LEU A 121 -1.52 9.53 1.47
CA LEU A 121 -0.47 8.91 2.26
C LEU A 121 0.49 9.95 2.88
N GLN A 122 0.92 10.94 2.11
CA GLN A 122 1.78 12.02 2.61
C GLN A 122 1.12 12.80 3.75
N SER A 123 -0.20 12.99 3.69
CA SER A 123 -0.94 13.63 4.78
C SER A 123 -0.84 12.83 6.08
N LEU A 124 -0.95 11.50 6.03
CA LEU A 124 -0.77 10.63 7.19
C LEU A 124 0.67 10.65 7.72
N ILE A 125 1.66 10.71 6.83
CA ILE A 125 3.09 10.83 7.21
C ILE A 125 3.33 12.13 7.96
N ASN A 126 2.82 13.24 7.43
CA ASN A 126 2.94 14.56 8.06
C ASN A 126 2.27 14.57 9.44
N ILE A 127 1.15 13.87 9.58
CA ILE A 127 0.47 13.65 10.85
C ILE A 127 1.36 12.90 11.84
N GLY A 128 1.91 11.76 11.42
CA GLY A 128 2.79 10.94 12.26
C GLY A 128 3.93 11.77 12.84
N HIS A 129 4.64 12.50 11.98
CA HIS A 129 5.73 13.37 12.39
C HIS A 129 5.31 14.50 13.33
N ARG A 130 4.16 15.13 13.11
CA ARG A 130 3.71 16.26 13.93
C ARG A 130 3.21 15.83 15.30
N LEU A 131 2.49 14.71 15.37
CA LEU A 131 1.83 14.28 16.61
C LEU A 131 2.72 13.41 17.51
N PHE A 132 3.57 12.58 16.90
CA PHE A 132 4.26 11.49 17.60
C PHE A 132 5.78 11.53 17.45
N ALA A 133 6.32 12.58 16.80
CA ALA A 133 7.75 12.73 16.51
C ALA A 133 8.32 11.49 15.80
N ASP A 134 9.06 10.67 16.53
CA ASP A 134 9.82 9.53 16.02
C ASP A 134 9.19 8.17 16.40
N ASP A 135 8.14 8.17 17.24
CA ASP A 135 7.49 6.94 17.72
C ASP A 135 6.14 6.72 17.03
N TRP A 136 6.19 6.44 15.72
CA TRP A 136 5.02 6.04 14.96
C TRP A 136 5.35 5.11 13.78
N GLN A 137 4.34 4.33 13.41
CA GLN A 137 4.36 3.45 12.26
C GLN A 137 3.03 3.53 11.51
N ILE A 138 3.10 3.68 10.19
CA ILE A 138 1.97 3.45 9.29
C ILE A 138 2.10 2.04 8.71
N VAL A 139 1.02 1.27 8.76
CA VAL A 139 0.95 -0.07 8.18
C VAL A 139 -0.17 -0.12 7.16
N ILE A 140 0.16 -0.46 5.92
CA ILE A 140 -0.77 -0.68 4.81
C ILE A 140 -0.80 -2.19 4.53
N VAL A 141 -1.99 -2.76 4.45
CA VAL A 141 -2.22 -4.16 4.14
C VAL A 141 -3.18 -4.21 2.96
N TYR A 142 -2.77 -4.90 1.90
CA TYR A 142 -3.64 -5.31 0.82
C TYR A 142 -3.87 -6.82 0.87
N GLN A 143 -5.13 -7.21 0.82
CA GLN A 143 -5.55 -8.60 0.67
C GLN A 143 -6.68 -8.64 -0.37
N PRO A 144 -6.56 -9.45 -1.44
CA PRO A 144 -7.65 -9.68 -2.38
C PRO A 144 -8.89 -10.16 -1.64
N SER A 145 -10.04 -9.58 -1.97
CA SER A 145 -11.31 -9.87 -1.31
C SER A 145 -12.48 -9.55 -2.23
N GLU A 146 -13.52 -10.37 -2.16
CA GLU A 146 -14.82 -10.11 -2.78
C GLU A 146 -15.47 -8.83 -2.23
N LEU A 147 -15.22 -8.55 -0.94
CA LEU A 147 -15.68 -7.34 -0.28
C LEU A 147 -14.72 -6.20 -0.61
N SER A 148 -15.02 -5.44 -1.67
CA SER A 148 -14.15 -4.37 -2.18
C SER A 148 -13.68 -3.42 -1.08
N TYR A 149 -14.57 -2.96 -0.20
CA TYR A 149 -14.26 -2.03 0.90
C TYR A 149 -13.28 -2.57 1.97
N ALA A 150 -12.96 -3.86 1.95
CA ALA A 150 -12.07 -4.52 2.91
C ALA A 150 -10.68 -4.83 2.32
N ARG A 151 -10.45 -4.56 1.03
CA ARG A 151 -9.23 -4.94 0.31
C ARG A 151 -7.98 -4.26 0.83
N VAL A 152 -8.07 -2.96 1.12
CA VAL A 152 -6.96 -2.18 1.65
C VAL A 152 -7.29 -1.75 3.07
N GLN A 153 -6.37 -2.03 3.99
CA GLN A 153 -6.42 -1.60 5.37
C GLN A 153 -5.19 -0.76 5.67
N THR A 154 -5.38 0.42 6.23
CA THR A 154 -4.28 1.30 6.65
C THR A 154 -4.42 1.58 8.13
N ARG A 155 -3.31 1.52 8.88
CA ARG A 155 -3.29 1.70 10.33
C ARG A 155 -2.17 2.65 10.71
N ILE A 156 -2.39 3.45 11.74
CA ILE A 156 -1.34 4.20 12.42
C ILE A 156 -1.18 3.64 13.84
N LEU A 157 0.06 3.39 14.22
CA LEU A 157 0.51 2.91 15.52
C LEU A 157 1.45 3.98 16.06
N ALA A 158 1.28 4.40 17.31
CA ALA A 158 2.18 5.36 17.94
C ALA A 158 2.15 5.24 19.47
N ALA A 159 3.10 5.90 20.14
CA ALA A 159 3.19 5.96 21.59
C ALA A 159 3.20 4.56 22.22
N ASP A 160 4.14 3.72 21.81
CA ASP A 160 4.25 2.31 22.23
C ASP A 160 2.91 1.54 22.13
N TYR A 161 2.27 1.64 20.97
CA TYR A 161 0.96 1.04 20.65
C TYR A 161 -0.24 1.56 21.46
N ALA A 162 -0.08 2.58 22.32
CA ALA A 162 -1.20 3.21 23.01
C ALA A 162 -2.15 3.91 22.01
N VAL A 163 -1.60 4.42 20.91
CA VAL A 163 -2.38 4.98 19.81
C VAL A 163 -2.52 3.94 18.71
N TYR A 164 -3.77 3.52 18.49
CA TYR A 164 -4.14 2.64 17.40
C TYR A 164 -5.37 3.21 16.68
N ARG A 165 -5.21 3.58 15.42
CA ARG A 165 -6.33 3.93 14.53
C ARG A 165 -6.19 3.18 13.21
N GLY A 166 -7.32 2.79 12.64
CA GLY A 166 -7.40 2.05 11.39
C GLY A 166 -8.40 2.67 10.43
N GLY A 167 -8.12 2.54 9.14
CA GLY A 167 -9.03 2.81 8.04
C GLY A 167 -9.05 1.64 7.07
N ARG A 168 -10.14 1.52 6.31
CA ARG A 168 -10.32 0.50 5.29
C ARG A 168 -10.98 1.10 4.06
N GLY A 169 -10.68 0.55 2.89
CA GLY A 169 -11.28 0.97 1.63
C GLY A 169 -10.99 0.01 0.49
N ALA A 170 -11.59 0.27 -0.66
CA ALA A 170 -11.30 -0.48 -1.88
C ALA A 170 -9.96 -0.10 -2.50
N THR A 171 -9.48 1.11 -2.19
CA THR A 171 -8.22 1.66 -2.69
C THR A 171 -7.35 2.17 -1.55
N LEU A 172 -6.06 2.37 -1.83
CA LEU A 172 -5.13 2.99 -0.87
C LEU A 172 -5.65 4.35 -0.42
N ARG A 173 -6.03 5.21 -1.37
CA ARG A 173 -6.62 6.53 -1.11
C ARG A 173 -7.78 6.46 -0.12
N GLU A 174 -8.77 5.60 -0.38
CA GLU A 174 -9.94 5.47 0.49
C GLU A 174 -9.54 5.01 1.90
N SER A 175 -8.68 3.99 2.00
CA SER A 175 -8.23 3.50 3.31
C SER A 175 -7.51 4.59 4.12
N CYS A 176 -6.71 5.44 3.45
CA CYS A 176 -6.03 6.57 4.07
C CYS A 176 -7.02 7.67 4.49
N GLN A 177 -8.03 7.97 3.66
CA GLN A 177 -9.07 8.94 4.00
C GLN A 177 -9.91 8.47 5.19
N THR A 178 -10.31 7.20 5.22
CA THR A 178 -11.03 6.62 6.36
C THR A 178 -10.16 6.65 7.62
N LEU A 179 -8.87 6.32 7.52
CA LEU A 179 -7.95 6.43 8.65
C LEU A 179 -7.87 7.87 9.16
N TYR A 180 -7.73 8.84 8.26
CA TYR A 180 -7.70 10.26 8.62
C TYR A 180 -8.96 10.68 9.39
N HIS A 181 -10.14 10.31 8.89
CA HIS A 181 -11.40 10.58 9.58
C HIS A 181 -11.48 9.92 10.96
N ASN A 182 -11.01 8.67 11.09
CA ASN A 182 -11.03 7.95 12.35
C ASN A 182 -9.99 8.46 13.37
N ALA A 183 -8.98 9.21 12.92
CA ALA A 183 -7.97 9.82 13.77
C ALA A 183 -8.26 11.30 14.11
N ILE A 184 -9.46 11.81 13.76
CA ILE A 184 -9.77 13.25 13.90
C ILE A 184 -9.78 13.74 15.36
N ASP A 185 -10.13 12.86 16.28
CA ASP A 185 -10.10 13.08 17.72
C ASP A 185 -8.67 13.34 18.22
N LEU A 186 -7.70 12.59 17.70
CA LEU A 186 -6.28 12.77 18.03
C LEU A 186 -5.76 14.14 17.59
N PHE A 187 -6.22 14.66 16.44
CA PHE A 187 -5.87 16.00 15.98
C PHE A 187 -6.43 17.07 16.90
N THR A 188 -7.71 16.96 17.23
CA THR A 188 -8.41 17.93 18.08
C THR A 188 -7.73 18.02 19.45
N ALA A 189 -7.41 16.86 20.06
CA ALA A 189 -6.75 16.81 21.35
C ALA A 189 -5.32 17.38 21.35
N HIS A 190 -4.59 17.25 20.24
CA HIS A 190 -3.25 17.82 20.11
C HIS A 190 -3.27 19.34 19.93
N ILE A 191 -4.18 19.85 19.10
CA ILE A 191 -4.36 21.29 18.91
C ILE A 191 -4.74 21.97 20.23
N GLN A 192 -5.68 21.39 20.99
CA GLN A 192 -6.07 21.91 22.30
C GLN A 192 -4.88 22.00 23.26
N ARG A 193 -4.04 20.96 23.34
CA ARG A 193 -2.83 20.97 24.18
C ARG A 193 -1.84 22.06 23.78
N ILE A 194 -1.64 22.29 22.49
CA ILE A 194 -0.77 23.39 22.02
C ILE A 194 -1.36 24.75 22.41
N SER A 195 -2.67 24.94 22.21
CA SER A 195 -3.34 26.20 22.57
C SER A 195 -3.27 26.50 24.06
N GLU A 196 -3.46 25.48 24.91
CA GLU A 196 -3.29 25.59 26.35
C GLU A 196 -1.86 26.00 26.72
N HIS A 197 -0.85 25.33 26.13
CA HIS A 197 0.55 25.62 26.41
C HIS A 197 0.94 27.07 26.05
N ILE A 198 0.49 27.56 24.88
CA ILE A 198 0.71 28.96 24.45
C ILE A 198 0.03 29.94 25.42
N ALA A 199 -1.17 29.63 25.90
CA ALA A 199 -1.88 30.49 26.84
C ALA A 199 -1.17 30.60 28.20
N TYR A 200 -0.48 29.55 28.65
CA TYR A 200 0.31 29.56 29.88
C TYR A 200 1.64 30.33 29.75
N GLU A 201 2.32 30.24 28.61
CA GLU A 201 3.60 30.94 28.38
C GLU A 201 3.43 32.45 28.12
N GLY A 202 2.27 32.90 27.64
CA GLY A 202 1.97 34.32 27.40
C GLY A 202 1.59 35.16 28.63
N ILE A 203 1.61 34.59 29.83
CA ILE A 203 1.23 35.25 31.09
C ILE A 203 2.47 35.51 32.01
N GLN A 204 3.67 35.09 31.60
CA GLN A 204 4.94 35.42 32.27
C GLN A 204 5.65 36.61 31.60
#